data_AF-A0A1B7MGN6-F1
#
_entry.id   AF-A0A1B7MGN6-F1
#
_cell.length_a   1.000
_cell.length_b   1.000
_cell.length_c   1.000
_cell.angle_alpha   90.00
_cell.angle_beta   90.00
_cell.angle_gamma   90.00
#
_symmetry.space_group_name_H-M   'P 1'
#
loop_
_entity.id
_entity.type
_entity.pdbx_description
1 polymer ?
#
loop_
_entity_poly.entity_id
_entity_poly.type
_entity_poly.pdbx_seq_one_letter_code
_entity_poly.pdbx_strand_id
1 'polypeptide(L)'
;MFVNLLKTCGLVPQPVYPKSYQSSNSSPINTLKLWEHALSASLQTDPSISPESVISTLRARKEELMREVHTIMRGTLGVSPNPDTTFTWEYYTEGGNRRSLSPSSTTLGVTTVSYTLDELGNIWRGRLVLYVNSEIDGLKQAIVRSIKAGQPVFFGYDVGTMDVDDFEYEQAFNITLGLTKTQRLQTNQSAMTHAMVISSVENAWSDESGVKGFDVMSEKWFDQFVYQVVVHRSLPTKEQ
;
A
#
# COMPACT_ATOMS: atom_id res chain seq x y z
N MET A 1 4.18 4.28 -3.19
CA MET A 1 5.18 3.23 -2.91
C MET A 1 5.03 1.99 -3.80
N PHE A 2 3.83 1.39 -3.94
CA PHE A 2 3.60 0.21 -4.80
C PHE A 2 4.15 0.37 -6.24
N VAL A 3 3.88 1.49 -6.91
CA VAL A 3 4.37 1.77 -8.27
C VAL A 3 5.89 1.74 -8.39
N ASN A 4 6.63 2.11 -7.35
CA ASN A 4 8.10 2.03 -7.36
C ASN A 4 8.55 0.56 -7.43
N LEU A 5 7.95 -0.31 -6.61
CA LEU A 5 8.24 -1.74 -6.64
C LEU A 5 7.85 -2.35 -7.98
N LEU A 6 6.68 -2.00 -8.51
CA LEU A 6 6.22 -2.49 -9.82
C LEU A 6 7.20 -2.13 -10.94
N LYS A 7 7.68 -0.88 -10.97
CA LYS A 7 8.62 -0.42 -12.01
C LYS A 7 10.02 -1.01 -11.88
N THR A 8 10.46 -1.32 -10.65
CA THR A 8 11.80 -1.85 -10.39
C THR A 8 11.86 -3.37 -10.42
N CYS A 9 10.83 -4.05 -9.91
CA CYS A 9 10.82 -5.49 -9.69
C CYS A 9 9.81 -6.24 -10.58
N GLY A 10 8.83 -5.55 -11.17
CA GLY A 10 7.76 -6.19 -11.95
C GLY A 10 6.73 -6.93 -11.08
N LEU A 11 6.01 -7.86 -11.70
CA LEU A 11 5.06 -8.76 -11.05
C LEU A 11 5.27 -10.18 -11.56
N VAL A 12 5.01 -11.14 -10.69
CA VAL A 12 5.00 -12.57 -11.02
C VAL A 12 3.70 -13.21 -10.53
N PRO A 13 3.18 -14.24 -11.22
CA PRO A 13 2.05 -15.02 -10.72
C PRO A 13 2.37 -15.65 -9.37
N GLN A 14 1.39 -15.71 -8.47
CA GLN A 14 1.56 -16.30 -7.13
C GLN A 14 2.18 -17.72 -7.16
N PRO A 15 1.82 -18.63 -8.10
CA PRO A 15 2.46 -19.95 -8.13
C PRO A 15 3.98 -19.93 -8.40
N VAL A 16 4.48 -18.88 -9.07
CA VAL A 16 5.92 -18.73 -9.37
C VAL A 16 6.71 -18.32 -8.13
N TYR A 17 6.08 -17.59 -7.20
CA TYR A 17 6.67 -17.17 -5.93
C TYR A 17 5.65 -17.31 -4.80
N PRO A 18 5.49 -18.52 -4.24
CA PRO A 18 4.44 -18.82 -3.27
C PRO A 18 4.70 -18.17 -1.91
N LYS A 19 3.64 -18.05 -1.11
CA LYS A 19 3.73 -17.53 0.26
C LYS A 19 4.62 -18.42 1.12
N SER A 20 5.57 -17.82 1.84
CA SER A 20 6.30 -18.47 2.94
C SER A 20 5.58 -18.26 4.28
N TYR A 21 5.96 -19.00 5.32
CA TYR A 21 5.44 -18.78 6.68
C TYR A 21 5.61 -17.31 7.12
N GLN A 22 6.81 -16.74 6.93
CA GLN A 22 7.09 -15.37 7.36
C GLN A 22 6.40 -14.30 6.50
N SER A 23 5.97 -14.64 5.28
CA SER A 23 5.11 -13.75 4.49
C SER A 23 3.69 -13.62 5.06
N SER A 24 3.24 -14.61 5.85
CA SER A 24 1.93 -14.62 6.52
C SER A 24 2.02 -14.28 8.01
N ASN A 25 3.20 -14.35 8.61
CA ASN A 25 3.46 -14.01 10.00
C ASN A 25 4.73 -13.16 10.11
N SER A 26 4.66 -11.89 9.70
CA SER A 26 5.84 -11.03 9.54
C SER A 26 6.39 -10.43 10.83
N SER A 27 5.65 -10.50 11.95
CA SER A 27 6.06 -9.87 13.21
C SER A 27 7.47 -10.28 13.67
N PRO A 28 7.87 -11.57 13.65
CA PRO A 28 9.20 -11.97 14.12
C PRO A 28 10.36 -11.44 13.25
N ILE A 29 10.17 -11.29 11.93
CA ILE A 29 11.24 -10.77 11.07
C ILE A 29 11.37 -9.24 11.16
N ASN A 30 10.27 -8.54 11.44
CA ASN A 30 10.26 -7.09 11.63
C ASN A 30 11.02 -6.65 12.90
N THR A 31 11.09 -7.50 13.92
CA THR A 31 11.81 -7.20 15.17
C THR A 31 13.31 -7.53 15.11
N LEU A 32 13.76 -8.32 14.12
CA LEU A 32 15.05 -9.00 14.20
C LEU A 32 16.28 -8.09 14.04
N LYS A 33 16.22 -6.90 13.40
CA LYS A 33 17.47 -6.20 13.01
C LYS A 33 17.49 -4.67 12.88
N LEU A 34 16.42 -3.93 13.20
CA LEU A 34 16.44 -2.48 12.98
C LEU A 34 17.27 -1.70 14.02
N TRP A 35 17.46 -2.25 15.23
CA TRP A 35 17.99 -1.48 16.37
C TRP A 35 19.52 -1.52 16.50
N GLU A 36 20.17 -2.64 16.19
CA GLU A 36 21.63 -2.76 16.28
C GLU A 36 22.36 -1.96 15.17
N HIS A 37 21.72 -1.81 14.00
CA HIS A 37 22.31 -1.12 12.86
C HIS A 37 22.29 0.41 13.02
N ALA A 38 21.20 0.98 13.56
CA ALA A 38 21.10 2.40 13.87
C ALA A 38 22.14 2.83 14.93
N LEU A 39 22.40 1.97 15.92
CA LEU A 39 23.42 2.20 16.94
C LEU A 39 24.84 2.20 16.35
N SER A 40 25.13 1.33 15.38
CA SER A 40 26.45 1.30 14.72
C SER A 40 26.72 2.50 13.82
N ALA A 41 25.69 3.14 13.27
CA ALA A 41 25.82 4.37 12.48
C ALA A 41 26.00 5.62 13.37
N SER A 42 25.66 5.53 14.66
CA SER A 42 25.87 6.57 15.66
C SER A 42 27.29 6.55 16.26
N LEU A 43 28.22 5.75 15.72
CA LEU A 43 29.62 5.78 16.13
C LEU A 43 30.16 7.19 15.91
N GLN A 44 30.47 7.84 17.02
CA GLN A 44 30.89 9.22 17.13
C GLN A 44 32.02 9.51 16.15
N THR A 45 31.81 10.48 15.27
CA THR A 45 32.90 11.05 14.46
C THR A 45 33.88 11.70 15.40
N ASP A 46 34.97 11.02 15.69
CA ASP A 46 36.15 11.64 16.28
C ASP A 46 36.57 12.80 15.34
N PRO A 47 36.61 14.05 15.84
CA PRO A 47 36.92 15.22 15.00
C PRO A 47 38.31 15.17 14.36
N SER A 48 39.17 14.20 14.74
CA SER A 48 40.47 13.95 14.12
C SER A 48 40.42 13.16 12.81
N ILE A 49 39.28 12.57 12.44
CA ILE A 49 39.15 11.73 11.24
C ILE A 49 38.70 12.57 10.04
N SER A 50 39.42 12.44 8.92
CA SER A 50 39.03 13.09 7.65
C SER A 50 37.61 12.68 7.22
N PRO A 51 36.75 13.63 6.80
CA PRO A 51 35.38 13.36 6.37
C PRO A 51 35.26 12.28 5.28
N GLU A 52 36.24 12.18 4.39
CA GLU A 52 36.25 11.16 3.33
C GLU A 52 36.43 9.74 3.87
N SER A 53 37.27 9.59 4.91
CA SER A 53 37.50 8.31 5.60
C SER A 53 36.27 7.86 6.38
N VAL A 54 35.54 8.82 6.98
CA VAL A 54 34.25 8.55 7.64
C VAL A 54 33.24 8.03 6.61
N ILE A 55 33.09 8.71 5.47
CA ILE A 55 32.14 8.33 4.42
C ILE A 55 32.46 6.94 3.85
N SER A 56 33.73 6.64 3.57
CA SER A 56 34.12 5.33 3.04
C SER A 56 33.83 4.20 4.03
N THR A 57 34.14 4.42 5.32
CA THR A 57 33.84 3.48 6.41
C THR A 57 32.34 3.23 6.55
N LEU A 58 31.54 4.30 6.54
CA LEU A 58 30.07 4.20 6.62
C LEU A 58 29.48 3.45 5.42
N ARG A 59 30.01 3.65 4.21
CA ARG A 59 29.58 2.91 3.01
C ARG A 59 29.93 1.43 3.11
N ALA A 60 31.15 1.09 3.52
CA ALA A 60 31.56 -0.29 3.71
C ALA A 60 30.69 -1.00 4.75
N ARG A 61 30.41 -0.33 5.89
CA ARG A 61 29.51 -0.86 6.91
C ARG A 61 28.09 -1.03 6.37
N LYS A 62 27.56 -0.06 5.64
CA LYS A 62 26.24 -0.17 5.00
C LYS A 62 26.14 -1.42 4.11
N GLU A 63 27.16 -1.70 3.29
CA GLU A 63 27.14 -2.87 2.39
C GLU A 63 27.12 -4.19 3.16
N GLU A 64 27.87 -4.28 4.26
CA GLU A 64 27.84 -5.44 5.15
C GLU A 64 26.44 -5.65 5.76
N LEU A 65 25.86 -4.60 6.31
CA LEU A 65 24.52 -4.64 6.89
C LEU A 65 23.46 -5.02 5.84
N MET A 66 23.54 -4.46 4.64
CA MET A 66 22.64 -4.79 3.54
C MET A 66 22.77 -6.27 3.12
N ARG A 67 23.99 -6.83 3.14
CA ARG A 67 24.23 -8.25 2.84
C ARG A 67 23.58 -9.16 3.88
N GLU A 68 23.65 -8.80 5.16
CA GLU A 68 22.99 -9.55 6.23
C GLU A 68 21.47 -9.51 6.10
N VAL A 69 20.90 -8.31 5.88
CA VAL A 69 19.46 -8.14 5.65
C VAL A 69 19.03 -8.99 4.47
N HIS A 70 19.74 -8.93 3.35
CA HIS A 70 19.43 -9.72 2.16
C HIS A 70 19.52 -11.25 2.42
N THR A 71 20.47 -11.69 3.24
CA THR A 71 20.58 -13.11 3.62
C THR A 71 19.38 -13.57 4.43
N ILE A 72 18.94 -12.78 5.41
CA ILE A 72 17.76 -13.09 6.23
C ILE A 72 16.49 -13.08 5.38
N MET A 73 16.31 -12.06 4.53
CA MET A 73 15.15 -11.96 3.65
C MET A 73 15.05 -13.16 2.70
N ARG A 74 16.17 -13.59 2.10
CA ARG A 74 16.18 -14.78 1.24
C ARG A 74 15.90 -16.07 2.01
N GLY A 75 16.44 -16.22 3.22
CA GLY A 75 16.21 -17.41 4.05
C GLY A 75 14.76 -17.53 4.53
N THR A 76 14.03 -16.42 4.67
CA THR A 76 12.68 -16.38 5.25
C THR A 76 11.56 -16.25 4.22
N LEU A 77 11.80 -15.53 3.11
CA LEU A 77 10.81 -15.28 2.06
C LEU A 77 11.08 -16.10 0.79
N GLY A 78 12.27 -16.69 0.66
CA GLY A 78 12.73 -17.35 -0.56
C GLY A 78 13.54 -16.42 -1.46
N VAL A 79 14.01 -16.97 -2.58
CA VAL A 79 14.78 -16.21 -3.57
C VAL A 79 13.82 -15.54 -4.53
N SER A 80 13.76 -14.21 -4.49
CA SER A 80 12.96 -13.43 -5.44
C SER A 80 13.40 -13.71 -6.88
N PRO A 81 12.47 -13.91 -7.82
CA PRO A 81 12.77 -13.92 -9.25
C PRO A 81 13.48 -12.63 -9.66
N ASN A 82 14.44 -12.73 -10.58
CA ASN A 82 15.14 -11.57 -11.10
C ASN A 82 14.21 -10.84 -12.11
N PRO A 83 14.03 -9.52 -12.02
CA PRO A 83 13.16 -8.76 -12.92
C PRO A 83 13.53 -8.89 -14.41
N ASP A 84 14.79 -9.14 -14.73
CA ASP A 84 15.28 -9.27 -16.10
C ASP A 84 15.19 -10.71 -16.63
N THR A 85 14.91 -11.69 -15.76
CA THR A 85 14.79 -13.09 -16.18
C THR A 85 13.41 -13.38 -16.74
N THR A 86 13.36 -13.83 -17.98
CA THR A 86 12.12 -14.29 -18.61
C THR A 86 11.72 -15.64 -18.03
N PHE A 87 10.45 -15.78 -17.67
CA PHE A 87 9.85 -17.07 -17.34
C PHE A 87 8.63 -17.30 -18.22
N THR A 88 8.33 -18.57 -18.46
CA THR A 88 7.10 -18.98 -19.14
C THR A 88 6.12 -19.43 -18.08
N TRP A 89 4.95 -18.79 -18.04
CA TRP A 89 3.86 -19.24 -17.17
C TRP A 89 2.72 -19.79 -18.00
N GLU A 90 2.29 -20.99 -17.65
CA GLU A 90 1.21 -21.70 -18.31
C GLU A 90 0.01 -21.80 -17.38
N TYR A 91 -1.16 -21.49 -17.92
CA TYR A 91 -2.41 -21.56 -17.18
C TYR A 91 -3.55 -21.97 -18.09
N TYR A 92 -4.62 -22.46 -17.47
CA TYR A 92 -5.86 -22.84 -18.15
C TYR A 92 -6.90 -21.74 -17.96
N THR A 93 -7.62 -21.43 -19.03
CA THR A 93 -8.80 -20.53 -18.98
C THR A 93 -10.05 -21.30 -18.56
N GLU A 94 -11.13 -20.61 -18.19
CA GLU A 94 -12.42 -21.25 -17.80
C GLU A 94 -12.97 -22.22 -18.87
N GLY A 95 -12.62 -22.02 -20.15
CA GLY A 95 -12.95 -22.92 -21.26
C GLY A 95 -11.97 -24.08 -21.48
N GLY A 96 -11.02 -24.34 -20.55
CA GLY A 96 -10.04 -25.43 -20.64
C GLY A 96 -8.87 -25.19 -21.60
N ASN A 97 -8.83 -24.07 -22.31
CA ASN A 97 -7.75 -23.76 -23.25
C ASN A 97 -6.48 -23.32 -22.49
N ARG A 98 -5.34 -23.94 -22.84
CA ARG A 98 -4.00 -23.58 -22.33
C ARG A 98 -3.52 -22.28 -22.97
N ARG A 99 -3.03 -21.34 -22.15
CA ARG A 99 -2.39 -20.10 -22.59
C ARG A 99 -1.02 -19.93 -21.92
N SER A 100 -0.14 -19.20 -22.59
CA SER A 100 1.19 -18.86 -22.11
C SER A 100 1.39 -17.34 -22.16
N LEU A 101 1.97 -16.75 -21.11
CA LEU A 101 2.24 -15.32 -21.01
C LEU A 101 3.74 -15.06 -20.81
N SER A 102 4.22 -14.00 -21.48
CA SER A 102 5.55 -13.41 -21.27
C SER A 102 5.40 -11.90 -21.06
N PRO A 103 6.08 -11.28 -20.07
CA PRO A 103 5.83 -9.89 -19.69
C PRO A 103 6.46 -8.87 -20.66
N SER A 104 5.80 -7.73 -20.83
CA SER A 104 6.31 -6.52 -21.52
C SER A 104 6.09 -5.28 -20.65
N SER A 105 7.10 -4.42 -20.50
CA SER A 105 7.05 -3.24 -19.63
C SER A 105 6.35 -2.04 -20.29
N THR A 106 5.62 -1.24 -19.50
CA THR A 106 5.02 0.03 -19.94
C THR A 106 5.26 1.10 -18.88
N THR A 107 5.68 2.29 -19.32
CA THR A 107 6.02 3.41 -18.41
C THR A 107 4.97 4.53 -18.50
N LEU A 108 4.33 4.84 -17.38
CA LEU A 108 3.54 6.07 -17.22
C LEU A 108 4.36 7.18 -16.55
N GLY A 109 4.35 8.37 -17.15
CA GLY A 109 4.83 9.63 -16.59
C GLY A 109 3.71 10.44 -15.94
N VAL A 110 4.03 11.27 -14.95
CA VAL A 110 3.08 12.18 -14.29
C VAL A 110 3.75 13.50 -13.91
N THR A 111 3.07 14.60 -14.21
CA THR A 111 3.22 15.94 -13.64
C THR A 111 1.84 16.46 -13.25
N THR A 112 1.69 16.95 -12.01
CA THR A 112 1.20 18.28 -11.56
C THR A 112 1.05 18.24 -10.01
N VAL A 113 1.12 19.42 -9.37
CA VAL A 113 1.37 19.72 -7.95
C VAL A 113 0.51 18.94 -6.94
N SER A 114 1.17 18.45 -5.90
CA SER A 114 0.68 17.50 -4.89
C SER A 114 1.50 17.64 -3.62
N TYR A 115 0.90 17.53 -2.43
CA TYR A 115 1.68 17.44 -1.18
C TYR A 115 2.23 16.03 -1.01
N THR A 116 3.38 15.94 -0.34
CA THR A 116 4.08 14.70 0.00
C THR A 116 4.26 14.63 1.50
N LEU A 117 4.42 13.42 2.04
CA LEU A 117 4.90 13.22 3.39
C LEU A 117 6.43 13.14 3.35
N ASP A 118 7.09 13.88 4.22
CA ASP A 118 8.55 13.89 4.29
C ASP A 118 9.06 12.51 4.72
N GLU A 119 10.19 12.10 4.16
CA GLU A 119 10.85 10.79 4.38
C GLU A 119 10.02 9.53 4.05
N LEU A 120 8.75 9.66 3.64
CA LEU A 120 7.91 8.51 3.28
C LEU A 120 8.32 7.91 1.92
N GLY A 121 8.97 6.75 1.96
CA GLY A 121 9.38 6.03 0.76
C GLY A 121 9.89 4.62 1.03
N ASN A 122 10.11 3.85 -0.05
CA ASN A 122 10.64 2.48 0.02
C ASN A 122 11.82 2.22 -0.92
N ILE A 123 11.95 2.97 -2.01
CA ILE A 123 13.07 2.86 -2.96
C ILE A 123 13.89 4.15 -2.85
N TRP A 124 15.19 4.03 -2.66
CA TRP A 124 16.11 5.16 -2.65
C TRP A 124 16.02 5.93 -3.98
N ARG A 125 15.75 7.24 -3.91
CA ARG A 125 15.46 8.09 -5.08
C ARG A 125 14.29 7.62 -5.95
N GLY A 126 13.40 6.81 -5.39
CA GLY A 126 12.14 6.42 -6.03
C GLY A 126 11.18 7.59 -6.17
N ARG A 127 10.05 7.36 -6.85
CA ARG A 127 9.00 8.36 -6.96
C ARG A 127 8.41 8.67 -5.58
N LEU A 128 8.23 9.95 -5.29
CA LEU A 128 7.58 10.44 -4.08
C LEU A 128 6.10 10.01 -4.03
N VAL A 129 5.57 9.91 -2.81
CA VAL A 129 4.13 9.72 -2.59
C VAL A 129 3.46 11.08 -2.72
N LEU A 130 2.56 11.20 -3.68
CA LEU A 130 1.94 12.46 -4.06
C LEU A 130 0.43 12.36 -3.85
N TYR A 131 -0.14 13.31 -3.12
CA TYR A 131 -1.57 13.41 -2.85
C TYR A 131 -2.14 14.68 -3.47
N VAL A 132 -3.36 14.57 -4.00
CA VAL A 132 -4.18 15.71 -4.40
C VAL A 132 -5.34 15.76 -3.41
N ASN A 133 -5.45 16.86 -2.67
CA ASN A 133 -6.56 17.04 -1.74
C ASN A 133 -7.81 17.47 -2.52
N SER A 134 -8.97 17.00 -2.08
CA SER A 134 -10.26 17.35 -2.68
C SER A 134 -11.34 17.23 -1.60
N GLU A 135 -12.45 17.93 -1.82
CA GLU A 135 -13.66 17.74 -1.03
C GLU A 135 -14.23 16.33 -1.22
N ILE A 136 -14.94 15.84 -0.20
CA ILE A 136 -15.44 14.46 -0.13
C ILE A 136 -16.40 14.12 -1.28
N ASP A 137 -17.22 15.07 -1.71
CA ASP A 137 -18.13 14.89 -2.84
C ASP A 137 -17.36 14.72 -4.17
N GLY A 138 -16.24 15.44 -4.33
CA GLY A 138 -15.34 15.26 -5.46
C GLY A 138 -14.75 13.85 -5.51
N LEU A 139 -14.34 13.31 -4.35
CA LEU A 139 -13.86 11.92 -4.22
C LEU A 139 -14.96 10.92 -4.58
N LYS A 140 -16.16 11.05 -3.98
CA LYS A 140 -17.30 10.16 -4.26
C LYS A 140 -17.63 10.11 -5.74
N GLN A 141 -17.70 11.28 -6.39
CA GLN A 141 -17.99 11.35 -7.82
C GLN A 141 -16.89 10.69 -8.66
N ALA A 142 -15.61 10.83 -8.27
CA ALA A 142 -14.51 10.17 -8.96
C ALA A 142 -14.60 8.64 -8.84
N ILE A 143 -14.98 8.12 -7.67
CA ILE A 143 -15.21 6.69 -7.45
C ILE A 143 -16.36 6.20 -8.33
N VAL A 144 -17.51 6.89 -8.30
CA VAL A 144 -18.67 6.53 -9.12
C VAL A 144 -18.31 6.47 -10.61
N ARG A 145 -17.47 7.41 -11.10
CA ARG A 145 -16.99 7.39 -12.48
C ARG A 145 -16.09 6.17 -12.77
N SER A 146 -15.13 5.86 -11.89
CA SER A 146 -14.27 4.69 -12.05
C SER A 146 -15.09 3.39 -12.08
N ILE A 147 -16.02 3.23 -11.14
CA ILE A 147 -16.86 2.04 -11.05
C ILE A 147 -17.77 1.92 -12.30
N LYS A 148 -18.38 3.01 -12.77
CA LYS A 148 -19.15 3.03 -14.03
C LYS A 148 -18.31 2.70 -15.26
N ALA A 149 -17.00 2.93 -15.21
CA ALA A 149 -16.05 2.54 -16.26
C ALA A 149 -15.53 1.09 -16.10
N GLY A 150 -16.09 0.30 -15.17
CA GLY A 150 -15.64 -1.06 -14.88
C GLY A 150 -14.28 -1.11 -14.18
N GLN A 151 -13.83 0.00 -13.59
CA GLN A 151 -12.54 0.08 -12.90
C GLN A 151 -12.73 0.08 -11.39
N PRO A 152 -12.23 -0.95 -10.67
CA PRO A 152 -12.27 -0.96 -9.22
C PRO A 152 -11.36 0.14 -8.65
N VAL A 153 -11.67 0.61 -7.45
CA VAL A 153 -10.99 1.75 -6.81
C VAL A 153 -10.28 1.31 -5.54
N PHE A 154 -8.96 1.43 -5.52
CA PHE A 154 -8.19 1.28 -4.29
C PHE A 154 -8.47 2.47 -3.36
N PHE A 155 -8.72 2.20 -2.09
CA PHE A 155 -8.96 3.23 -1.08
C PHE A 155 -8.28 2.90 0.25
N GLY A 156 -7.87 3.94 0.96
CA GLY A 156 -7.28 3.87 2.30
C GLY A 156 -8.21 4.48 3.32
N TYR A 157 -8.40 3.79 4.45
CA TYR A 157 -9.38 4.11 5.47
C TYR A 157 -8.88 3.76 6.87
N ASP A 158 -9.61 4.20 7.90
CA ASP A 158 -9.39 3.77 9.28
C ASP A 158 -10.25 2.55 9.61
N VAL A 159 -9.61 1.45 10.04
CA VAL A 159 -10.30 0.20 10.35
C VAL A 159 -11.25 0.38 11.52
N GLY A 160 -12.48 -0.02 11.29
CA GLY A 160 -13.55 -0.07 12.27
C GLY A 160 -14.81 -0.62 11.61
N THR A 161 -15.90 -0.60 12.35
CA THR A 161 -17.21 -0.94 11.82
C THR A 161 -17.59 0.00 10.69
N MET A 162 -17.92 -0.54 9.51
CA MET A 162 -18.18 0.23 8.29
C MET A 162 -19.57 0.89 8.24
N ASP A 163 -20.19 1.10 9.39
CA ASP A 163 -21.36 1.95 9.58
C ASP A 163 -21.22 2.72 10.91
N VAL A 164 -21.51 4.03 10.88
CA VAL A 164 -21.44 4.89 12.07
C VAL A 164 -22.57 4.64 13.05
N ASP A 165 -23.69 4.11 12.55
CA ASP A 165 -24.91 3.90 13.31
C ASP A 165 -25.04 2.45 13.81
N ASP A 166 -24.00 1.62 13.66
CA ASP A 166 -24.03 0.20 14.05
C ASP A 166 -24.07 0.00 15.58
N PHE A 167 -23.60 1.00 16.34
CA PHE A 167 -23.57 0.98 17.80
C PHE A 167 -24.08 2.29 18.41
N GLU A 168 -25.07 2.19 19.31
CA GLU A 168 -25.67 3.32 20.03
C GLU A 168 -24.90 3.68 21.31
N TYR A 169 -23.58 3.94 21.21
CA TYR A 169 -22.71 4.16 22.38
C TYR A 169 -23.13 5.37 23.24
N GLU A 170 -23.56 6.46 22.61
CA GLU A 170 -24.02 7.66 23.32
C GLU A 170 -25.21 7.35 24.23
N GLN A 171 -26.17 6.56 23.74
CA GLN A 171 -27.35 6.16 24.49
C GLN A 171 -27.00 5.13 25.57
N ALA A 172 -26.17 4.15 25.25
CA ALA A 172 -25.79 3.09 26.18
C ALA A 172 -25.03 3.62 27.41
N PHE A 173 -24.18 4.62 27.22
CA PHE A 173 -23.32 5.15 28.28
C PHE A 173 -23.68 6.56 28.75
N ASN A 174 -24.71 7.19 28.16
CA ASN A 174 -25.12 8.56 28.44
C ASN A 174 -23.94 9.55 28.29
N ILE A 175 -23.25 9.47 27.16
CA ILE A 175 -22.11 10.32 26.78
C ILE A 175 -22.35 10.99 25.43
N THR A 176 -21.51 11.97 25.06
CA THR A 176 -21.55 12.60 23.74
C THR A 176 -20.20 12.44 23.02
N LEU A 177 -20.24 11.91 21.80
CA LEU A 177 -19.13 11.72 20.89
C LEU A 177 -19.34 12.66 19.69
N GLY A 178 -18.52 13.70 19.56
CA GLY A 178 -18.78 14.76 18.56
C GLY A 178 -17.56 15.29 17.84
N LEU A 179 -16.42 14.58 17.89
CA LEU A 179 -15.24 15.03 17.18
C LEU A 179 -15.50 15.06 15.67
N THR A 180 -15.04 16.12 15.00
CA THR A 180 -15.00 16.18 13.54
C THR A 180 -13.86 15.32 12.99
N LYS A 181 -13.90 14.98 11.70
CA LYS A 181 -12.83 14.25 11.02
C LYS A 181 -11.46 14.94 11.16
N THR A 182 -11.42 16.26 11.01
CA THR A 182 -10.20 17.06 11.20
C THR A 182 -9.68 16.98 12.62
N GLN A 183 -10.56 17.11 13.62
CA GLN A 183 -10.16 17.01 15.02
C GLN A 183 -9.62 15.61 15.33
N ARG A 184 -10.26 14.54 14.82
CA ARG A 184 -9.76 13.17 15.01
C ARG A 184 -8.37 12.95 14.42
N LEU A 185 -8.09 13.51 13.24
CA LEU A 185 -6.76 13.48 12.63
C LEU A 185 -5.73 14.23 13.48
N GLN A 186 -6.08 15.44 13.96
CA GLN A 186 -5.17 16.28 14.75
C GLN A 186 -4.87 15.71 16.14
N THR A 187 -5.80 14.96 16.72
CA THR A 187 -5.65 14.34 18.04
C THR A 187 -5.17 12.89 17.97
N ASN A 188 -4.80 12.38 16.79
CA ASN A 188 -4.42 10.99 16.54
C ASN A 188 -5.49 9.97 16.97
N GLN A 189 -6.75 10.39 17.04
CA GLN A 189 -7.90 9.50 17.29
C GLN A 189 -8.31 8.72 16.04
N SER A 190 -7.87 9.15 14.87
CA SER A 190 -8.12 8.43 13.62
C SER A 190 -7.00 8.66 12.62
N ALA A 191 -6.68 7.65 11.82
CA ALA A 191 -5.66 7.68 10.78
C ALA A 191 -5.93 6.65 9.69
N MET A 192 -5.28 6.77 8.53
CA MET A 192 -5.31 5.70 7.53
C MET A 192 -4.53 4.49 8.04
N THR A 193 -5.22 3.41 8.41
CA THR A 193 -4.63 2.21 9.01
C THR A 193 -4.69 1.00 8.09
N HIS A 194 -5.59 0.98 7.12
CA HIS A 194 -5.73 -0.11 6.16
C HIS A 194 -6.14 0.37 4.76
N ALA A 195 -6.03 -0.53 3.79
CA ALA A 195 -6.44 -0.26 2.43
C ALA A 195 -7.17 -1.45 1.81
N MET A 196 -8.21 -1.16 1.04
CA MET A 196 -9.08 -2.12 0.38
C MET A 196 -9.41 -1.66 -1.04
N VAL A 197 -10.28 -2.41 -1.72
CA VAL A 197 -10.73 -2.12 -3.07
C VAL A 197 -12.26 -2.00 -3.09
N ILE A 198 -12.78 -0.87 -3.55
CA ILE A 198 -14.18 -0.68 -3.88
C ILE A 198 -14.43 -1.30 -5.26
N SER A 199 -15.41 -2.19 -5.34
CA SER A 199 -15.88 -2.77 -6.60
C SER A 199 -17.40 -2.73 -6.65
N SER A 200 -17.99 -2.66 -7.85
CA SER A 200 -19.41 -2.89 -8.01
C SER A 200 -19.70 -4.38 -7.90
N VAL A 201 -20.69 -4.75 -7.09
CA VAL A 201 -21.29 -6.08 -7.15
C VAL A 201 -22.05 -6.18 -8.48
N GLU A 202 -21.40 -6.72 -9.51
CA GLU A 202 -22.12 -7.14 -10.71
C GLU A 202 -22.84 -8.44 -10.37
N ASN A 203 -24.13 -8.33 -10.03
CA ASN A 203 -24.94 -9.44 -9.61
C ASN A 203 -25.24 -10.36 -10.82
N ALA A 204 -24.37 -11.34 -11.06
CA ALA A 204 -24.69 -12.52 -11.86
C ALA A 204 -25.07 -13.65 -10.89
N TRP A 205 -26.36 -13.69 -10.53
CA TRP A 205 -27.12 -14.80 -9.95
C TRP A 205 -26.29 -16.05 -9.58
N SER A 206 -26.04 -16.26 -8.29
CA SER A 206 -25.77 -17.59 -7.75
C SER A 206 -26.58 -17.79 -6.47
N ASP A 207 -27.31 -18.92 -6.41
CA ASP A 207 -28.30 -19.27 -5.38
C ASP A 207 -27.68 -19.76 -4.06
N GLU A 208 -26.53 -19.24 -3.65
CA GLU A 208 -25.92 -19.54 -2.34
C GLU A 208 -25.73 -18.25 -1.54
N SER A 209 -26.65 -18.02 -0.62
CA SER A 209 -26.76 -16.87 0.28
C SER A 209 -25.46 -16.49 1.01
N GLY A 210 -25.08 -15.21 0.88
CA GLY A 210 -23.98 -14.53 1.59
C GLY A 210 -22.90 -13.99 0.63
N VAL A 211 -22.43 -12.76 0.82
CA VAL A 211 -21.40 -12.16 -0.06
C VAL A 211 -20.01 -12.61 0.41
N LYS A 212 -19.55 -13.77 -0.09
CA LYS A 212 -18.27 -14.40 0.27
C LYS A 212 -17.08 -13.42 0.08
N GLY A 213 -16.59 -12.81 1.17
CA GLY A 213 -15.40 -11.97 1.18
C GLY A 213 -15.61 -10.50 0.78
N PHE A 214 -16.84 -9.99 0.84
CA PHE A 214 -17.16 -8.59 0.56
C PHE A 214 -17.77 -7.92 1.79
N ASP A 215 -17.35 -6.67 2.02
CA ASP A 215 -17.92 -5.79 3.03
C ASP A 215 -18.82 -4.74 2.39
N VAL A 216 -19.82 -4.28 3.13
CA VAL A 216 -20.70 -3.17 2.75
C VAL A 216 -20.44 -2.01 3.70
N MET A 217 -20.30 -0.80 3.16
CA MET A 217 -20.05 0.40 3.95
C MET A 217 -21.16 1.44 3.75
N SER A 218 -21.53 2.15 4.81
CA SER A 218 -22.48 3.25 4.71
C SER A 218 -21.81 4.52 4.18
N GLU A 219 -22.58 5.38 3.52
CA GLU A 219 -22.07 6.65 3.00
C GLU A 219 -21.56 7.57 4.13
N LYS A 220 -22.27 7.60 5.26
CA LYS A 220 -21.86 8.38 6.43
C LYS A 220 -20.51 7.91 6.97
N TRP A 221 -20.29 6.59 7.03
CA TRP A 221 -19.02 6.04 7.45
C TRP A 221 -17.90 6.39 6.46
N PHE A 222 -18.18 6.29 5.15
CA PHE A 222 -17.23 6.69 4.11
C PHE A 222 -16.75 8.13 4.32
N ASP A 223 -17.68 9.05 4.60
CA ASP A 223 -17.37 10.47 4.83
C ASP A 223 -16.43 10.69 6.01
N GLN A 224 -16.58 9.89 7.05
CA GLN A 224 -15.82 10.06 8.29
C GLN A 224 -14.47 9.36 8.28
N PHE A 225 -14.34 8.20 7.64
CA PHE A 225 -13.20 7.29 7.85
C PHE A 225 -12.42 6.91 6.60
N VAL A 226 -12.83 7.33 5.40
CA VAL A 226 -12.01 7.19 4.17
C VAL A 226 -11.13 8.41 3.96
N TYR A 227 -9.82 8.19 3.75
CA TYR A 227 -8.83 9.27 3.64
C TYR A 227 -8.19 9.36 2.26
N GLN A 228 -8.11 8.25 1.54
CA GLN A 228 -7.45 8.19 0.24
C GLN A 228 -8.26 7.34 -0.73
N VAL A 229 -8.29 7.76 -2.00
CA VAL A 229 -8.71 6.94 -3.13
C VAL A 229 -7.70 7.07 -4.26
N VAL A 230 -7.56 6.02 -5.07
CA VAL A 230 -6.71 6.02 -6.26
C VAL A 230 -7.59 5.81 -7.49
N VAL A 231 -7.69 6.85 -8.31
CA VAL A 231 -8.49 6.86 -9.54
C VAL A 231 -7.61 7.16 -10.75
N HIS A 232 -8.03 6.70 -11.93
CA HIS A 232 -7.29 6.95 -13.15
C HIS A 232 -7.42 8.42 -13.59
N ARG A 233 -6.30 9.05 -13.97
CA ARG A 233 -6.27 10.49 -14.33
C ARG A 233 -7.18 10.84 -15.52
N SER A 234 -7.38 9.91 -16.45
CA SER A 234 -8.20 10.17 -17.64
C SER A 234 -9.69 10.33 -17.34
N LEU A 235 -10.12 10.07 -16.09
CA LEU A 235 -11.49 10.29 -15.67
C LEU A 235 -11.63 11.77 -15.25
N PRO A 236 -12.36 12.60 -16.01
CA PRO A 236 -12.43 14.03 -15.76
C PRO A 236 -13.02 14.30 -14.37
N THR A 237 -12.26 14.98 -13.51
CA THR A 237 -12.79 15.69 -12.34
C THR A 237 -13.22 17.07 -12.81
N LYS A 238 -14.36 17.58 -12.32
CA LYS A 238 -14.96 18.86 -12.75
C LYS A 238 -14.03 20.08 -12.59
N GLU A 239 -12.92 19.93 -11.89
CA GLU A 239 -11.88 20.94 -11.71
C GLU A 239 -10.52 20.26 -11.90
N GLN A 240 -9.91 20.44 -13.08
CA GLN A 240 -8.49 20.25 -13.36
C GLN A 240 -8.04 21.28 -14.39
#